data_AF-A0A5N5QE16-F1
#
_entry.id   AF-A0A5N5QE16-F1
#
_cell.length_a   1.000
_cell.length_b   1.000
_cell.length_c   1.000
_cell.angle_alpha   90.00
_cell.angle_beta   90.00
_cell.angle_gamma   90.00
#
_symmetry.space_group_name_H-M   'P 1'
#
loop_
_entity.id
_entity.type
_entity.pdbx_description
1 polymer ?
#
loop_
_entity_poly.entity_id
_entity_poly.type
_entity_poly.pdbx_seq_one_letter_code
_entity_poly.pdbx_strand_id
1 'polypeptide(L)'
;MYSVAISCTFIVLSLFGGVHGQSGNGVTTRYWDCCKPSCGWPNKANVHAPVRSCDKRNNPLADHNTQSGCTGGGAFACSSNVIINHVILRQLRLTSKLGLKTPWAVNDNLSYGFAAVRIRGSSEASWCCQCYELTFTNGPAAGKKMIVQATNTGGDLGNNHFDLMIPGGGVGAFGGGCAAQYSVPLTGWGARYGGVSK
;
A
#
# COMPACT_ATOMS: atom_id res chain seq x y z
N MET A 1 -12.94 7.59 -8.81
CA MET A 1 -12.01 6.60 -9.37
C MET A 1 -11.18 7.33 -10.41
N TYR A 2 -9.86 7.11 -10.47
CA TYR A 2 -8.98 7.76 -11.46
C TYR A 2 -8.29 6.73 -12.34
N SER A 3 -8.11 7.07 -13.60
CA SER A 3 -7.47 6.19 -14.59
C SER A 3 -5.96 6.39 -14.59
N VAL A 4 -5.22 5.30 -14.79
CA VAL A 4 -3.76 5.30 -14.81
C VAL A 4 -3.22 4.46 -15.97
N ALA A 5 -2.12 4.93 -16.57
CA ALA A 5 -1.24 4.10 -17.37
C ALA A 5 -0.21 3.45 -16.45
N ILE A 6 -0.05 2.14 -16.56
CA ILE A 6 0.86 1.30 -15.79
C ILE A 6 2.11 1.08 -16.63
N SER A 7 3.25 1.47 -16.09
CA SER A 7 4.56 1.13 -16.64
C SER A 7 5.33 0.27 -15.66
N CYS A 8 6.02 -0.74 -16.18
CA CYS A 8 7.00 -1.50 -15.40
C CYS A 8 8.31 -0.73 -15.39
N THR A 9 8.59 -0.01 -14.30
CA THR A 9 9.87 0.69 -14.16
C THR A 9 10.92 -0.31 -13.67
N PHE A 10 11.83 -0.69 -14.57
CA PHE A 10 13.03 -1.45 -14.22
C PHE A 10 13.95 -0.56 -13.37
N ILE A 11 13.93 -0.74 -12.04
CA ILE A 11 15.11 -0.36 -11.24
C ILE A 11 16.09 -1.52 -11.41
N VAL A 12 17.03 -1.36 -12.33
CA VAL A 12 18.07 -2.35 -12.62
C VAL A 12 18.87 -2.64 -11.35
N LEU A 13 18.68 -3.82 -10.77
CA LEU A 13 19.73 -4.56 -10.10
C LEU A 13 19.62 -6.03 -10.52
N SER A 14 20.71 -6.52 -11.07
CA SER A 14 20.85 -7.62 -12.03
C SER A 14 20.61 -9.05 -11.51
N LEU A 15 20.31 -9.93 -12.47
CA LEU A 15 20.48 -11.39 -12.50
C LEU A 15 19.62 -12.19 -11.50
N PHE A 16 18.40 -12.59 -11.90
CA PHE A 16 17.76 -13.91 -11.70
C PHE A 16 16.24 -13.77 -11.92
N GLY A 17 15.70 -14.52 -12.88
CA GLY A 17 14.25 -14.69 -13.12
C GLY A 17 13.62 -13.64 -14.03
N GLY A 18 12.89 -14.08 -15.05
CA GLY A 18 12.18 -13.19 -15.97
C GLY A 18 11.16 -12.32 -15.24
N VAL A 19 11.42 -11.03 -15.14
CA VAL A 19 10.44 -10.04 -14.68
C VAL A 19 9.47 -9.80 -15.84
N HIS A 20 8.24 -10.30 -15.74
CA HIS A 20 7.17 -9.89 -16.65
C HIS A 20 6.85 -8.44 -16.37
N GLY A 21 7.39 -7.54 -17.20
CA GLY A 21 7.08 -6.12 -17.12
C GLY A 21 5.63 -5.88 -17.52
N GLN A 22 4.74 -5.87 -16.53
CA GLN A 22 3.33 -5.65 -16.79
C GLN A 22 3.06 -4.17 -17.01
N SER A 23 2.55 -3.84 -18.19
CA SER A 23 2.10 -2.52 -18.56
C SER A 23 0.65 -2.57 -19.05
N GLY A 24 -0.02 -1.42 -19.09
CA GLY A 24 -1.39 -1.34 -19.57
C GLY A 24 -2.16 -0.19 -18.92
N ASN A 25 -3.48 -0.24 -19.03
CA ASN A 25 -4.37 0.71 -18.36
C ASN A 25 -4.97 0.09 -17.11
N GLY A 26 -5.18 0.93 -16.11
CA GLY A 26 -5.80 0.56 -14.85
C GLY A 26 -6.62 1.69 -14.27
N VAL A 27 -7.23 1.40 -13.12
CA VAL A 27 -8.00 2.35 -12.33
C VAL A 27 -7.49 2.38 -10.89
N THR A 28 -7.74 3.49 -10.23
CA THR A 28 -7.35 3.72 -8.85
C THR A 28 -8.53 4.10 -7.97
N THR A 29 -8.50 3.59 -6.75
CA THR A 29 -9.29 4.06 -5.61
C THR A 29 -8.34 4.44 -4.48
N ARG A 30 -8.88 4.71 -3.30
CA ARG A 30 -8.12 5.04 -2.10
C ARG A 30 -8.73 4.28 -0.92
N TYR A 31 -7.89 3.79 -0.02
CA TYR A 31 -8.33 3.12 1.19
C TYR A 31 -7.32 3.21 2.33
N TRP A 32 -7.80 2.98 3.54
CA TRP A 32 -7.00 2.68 4.72
C TRP A 32 -7.86 1.96 5.75
N ASP A 33 -7.74 0.64 5.81
CA ASP A 33 -8.53 -0.25 6.70
C ASP A 33 -7.76 -0.70 7.96
N CYS A 34 -6.50 -0.30 8.06
CA CYS A 34 -5.55 -0.69 9.11
C CYS A 34 -5.21 -2.18 9.16
N CYS A 35 -5.72 -3.01 8.24
CA CYS A 35 -5.49 -4.44 8.25
C CYS A 35 -4.02 -4.78 8.03
N LYS A 36 -3.58 -5.92 8.57
CA LYS A 36 -2.34 -6.55 8.12
C LYS A 36 -2.43 -6.77 6.59
N PRO A 37 -1.48 -6.26 5.80
CA PRO A 37 -1.50 -6.42 4.35
C PRO A 37 -1.23 -7.88 3.95
N SER A 38 -1.85 -8.36 2.85
CA SER A 38 -1.77 -9.76 2.44
C SER A 38 -0.35 -10.22 2.11
N CYS A 39 0.48 -9.37 1.49
CA CYS A 39 1.89 -9.68 1.22
C CYS A 39 2.77 -9.66 2.48
N GLY A 40 2.19 -9.39 3.66
CA GLY A 40 2.86 -9.49 4.95
C GLY A 40 2.87 -10.90 5.54
N TRP A 41 2.18 -11.85 4.91
CA TRP A 41 2.23 -13.26 5.24
C TRP A 41 3.46 -13.94 4.60
N PRO A 42 4.12 -14.87 5.30
CA PRO A 42 5.17 -15.70 4.71
C PRO A 42 4.69 -16.48 3.48
N ASN A 43 5.61 -16.81 2.58
CA ASN A 43 5.39 -17.66 1.40
C ASN A 43 4.37 -17.13 0.38
N LYS A 44 4.00 -15.84 0.43
CA LYS A 44 3.11 -15.21 -0.56
C LYS A 44 3.78 -14.92 -1.90
N ALA A 45 5.08 -14.65 -1.89
CA ALA A 45 5.92 -14.44 -3.07
C ALA A 45 7.39 -14.76 -2.74
N ASN A 46 8.22 -14.92 -3.77
CA ASN A 46 9.66 -15.10 -3.61
C ASN A 46 10.33 -13.74 -3.32
N VAL A 47 10.41 -13.39 -2.05
CA VAL A 47 10.93 -12.10 -1.56
C VAL A 47 11.90 -12.33 -0.40
N HIS A 48 12.85 -11.43 -0.21
CA HIS A 48 13.80 -11.51 0.92
C HIS A 48 13.10 -11.50 2.28
N ALA A 49 12.04 -10.71 2.42
CA ALA A 49 11.19 -10.70 3.61
C ALA A 49 9.75 -10.27 3.23
N PRO A 50 8.71 -10.81 3.89
CA PRO A 50 7.35 -10.34 3.70
C PRO A 50 7.19 -8.88 4.11
N VAL A 51 6.10 -8.28 3.64
CA VAL A 51 5.75 -6.92 4.03
C VAL A 51 5.60 -6.80 5.55
N ARG A 52 6.34 -5.86 6.14
CA ARG A 52 6.30 -5.61 7.58
C ARG A 52 4.92 -5.11 8.03
N SER A 53 4.45 -5.67 9.15
CA SER A 53 3.26 -5.24 9.89
C SER A 53 3.66 -4.61 11.22
N CYS A 54 2.74 -3.92 11.87
CA CYS A 54 2.99 -3.25 13.14
C CYS A 54 1.95 -3.64 14.20
N ASP A 55 2.30 -3.47 15.47
CA ASP A 55 1.35 -3.61 16.58
C ASP A 55 0.34 -2.43 16.62
N LYS A 56 -0.58 -2.47 17.59
CA LYS A 56 -1.58 -1.42 17.80
C LYS A 56 -0.97 -0.02 17.99
N ARG A 57 0.27 0.06 18.47
CA ARG A 57 1.01 1.30 18.74
C ARG A 57 1.94 1.71 17.58
N ASN A 58 1.84 1.05 16.42
CA ASN A 58 2.70 1.23 15.25
C ASN A 58 4.17 0.81 15.46
N ASN A 59 4.46 -0.08 16.42
CA ASN A 59 5.79 -0.67 16.53
C ASN A 59 5.92 -1.82 15.52
N PRO A 60 7.01 -1.90 14.74
CA PRO A 60 7.32 -3.04 13.89
C PRO A 60 7.21 -4.38 14.60
N LEU A 61 6.46 -5.31 14.01
CA LEU A 61 6.44 -6.71 14.44
C LEU A 61 7.54 -7.49 13.71
N ALA A 62 8.31 -8.27 14.47
CA ALA A 62 9.30 -9.20 13.93
C ALA A 62 8.63 -10.50 13.44
N ASP A 63 7.54 -10.92 14.09
CA ASP A 63 6.81 -12.12 13.70
C ASP A 63 5.81 -11.82 12.57
N HIS A 64 6.11 -12.37 11.39
CA HIS A 64 5.25 -12.27 10.21
C HIS A 64 4.01 -13.19 10.28
N ASN A 65 3.91 -14.09 11.26
CA ASN A 65 2.73 -14.95 11.46
C ASN A 65 1.69 -14.35 12.42
N THR A 66 1.98 -13.22 13.06
CA THR A 66 1.01 -12.55 13.94
C THR A 66 -0.28 -12.24 13.18
N GLN A 67 -1.41 -12.65 13.76
CA GLN A 67 -2.74 -12.54 13.16
C GLN A 67 -3.15 -11.09 12.91
N SER A 68 -3.89 -10.83 11.83
CA SER A 68 -4.40 -9.50 11.48
C SER A 68 -5.38 -8.97 12.54
N GLY A 69 -5.28 -7.69 12.88
CA GLY A 69 -6.27 -7.00 13.72
C GLY A 69 -7.67 -6.99 13.12
N CYS A 70 -7.79 -7.10 11.79
CA CYS A 70 -9.09 -7.24 11.11
C CYS A 70 -9.77 -8.59 11.36
N THR A 71 -9.04 -9.56 11.90
CA THR A 71 -9.52 -10.92 12.21
C THR A 71 -9.21 -11.28 13.67
N GLY A 72 -9.17 -10.28 14.57
CA GLY A 72 -9.01 -10.46 16.01
C GLY A 72 -7.58 -10.59 16.53
N GLY A 73 -6.57 -10.38 15.67
CA GLY A 73 -5.15 -10.45 16.02
C GLY A 73 -4.51 -9.11 16.41
N GLY A 74 -3.18 -9.11 16.51
CA GLY A 74 -2.38 -7.96 16.95
C GLY A 74 -1.62 -7.21 15.85
N ALA A 75 -1.70 -7.65 14.60
CA ALA A 75 -0.96 -7.08 13.48
C ALA A 75 -1.82 -6.14 12.62
N PHE A 76 -1.31 -4.94 12.37
CA PHE A 76 -1.94 -3.87 11.61
C PHE A 76 -1.01 -3.37 10.50
N ALA A 77 -1.57 -2.62 9.55
CA ALA A 77 -0.77 -1.81 8.65
C ALA A 77 0.03 -0.76 9.46
N CYS A 78 1.32 -0.64 9.19
CA CYS A 78 2.16 0.37 9.80
C CYS A 78 1.76 1.78 9.31
N SER A 79 1.05 2.53 10.14
CA SER A 79 0.78 3.95 9.93
C SER A 79 1.95 4.77 10.48
N SER A 80 2.32 5.85 9.81
CA SER A 80 3.46 6.69 10.22
C SER A 80 3.17 7.42 11.54
N ASN A 81 3.42 6.78 12.69
CA ASN A 81 3.38 7.43 14.01
C ASN A 81 4.76 7.52 14.68
N VAL A 82 5.86 7.35 13.94
CA VAL A 82 7.13 7.89 14.41
C VAL A 82 7.17 9.36 14.03
N ILE A 83 6.62 10.21 14.90
CA ILE A 83 7.06 11.61 14.98
C ILE A 83 8.53 11.56 15.40
N ILE A 84 9.43 11.40 14.42
CA ILE A 84 10.82 11.79 14.63
C ILE A 84 10.81 13.30 14.53
N ASN A 85 10.70 13.91 15.70
CA ASN A 85 11.18 15.25 15.94
C ASN A 85 12.57 15.37 15.27
N HIS A 86 12.78 16.41 14.46
CA HIS A 86 14.04 16.82 13.80
C HIS A 86 14.28 16.42 12.32
N VAL A 87 13.77 17.25 11.39
CA VAL A 87 14.47 18.06 10.35
C VAL A 87 15.60 17.44 9.48
N ILE A 88 15.99 16.16 9.63
CA ILE A 88 17.12 15.56 8.90
C ILE A 88 16.68 14.29 8.15
N LEU A 89 15.70 14.41 7.25
CA LEU A 89 15.41 13.36 6.26
C LEU A 89 16.03 13.71 4.91
N ARG A 90 17.37 13.74 4.87
CA ARG A 90 18.12 13.55 3.63
C ARG A 90 17.93 12.10 3.18
N GLN A 91 17.29 11.96 2.02
CA GLN A 91 17.30 10.85 1.07
C GLN A 91 17.30 9.38 1.59
N LEU A 92 16.19 8.71 1.29
CA LEU A 92 16.09 7.34 0.73
C LEU A 92 16.50 6.11 1.56
N ARG A 93 17.26 6.22 2.66
CA ARG A 93 17.74 5.03 3.42
C ARG A 93 16.95 4.65 4.68
N LEU A 94 16.02 5.48 5.14
CA LEU A 94 15.28 5.24 6.40
C LEU A 94 13.83 4.77 6.22
N THR A 95 13.19 5.00 5.07
CA THR A 95 11.81 4.58 4.84
C THR A 95 11.65 3.06 4.80
N SER A 96 12.63 2.33 4.25
CA SER A 96 12.64 0.85 4.23
C SER A 96 12.92 0.23 5.59
N LYS A 97 13.75 0.85 6.44
CA LYS A 97 14.05 0.35 7.80
C LYS A 97 12.87 0.48 8.76
N LEU A 98 11.99 1.47 8.55
CA LEU A 98 10.89 1.77 9.46
C LEU A 98 9.53 1.17 9.04
N GLY A 99 9.42 0.61 7.82
CA GLY A 99 8.22 -0.12 7.39
C GLY A 99 6.98 0.75 7.13
N LEU A 100 7.16 2.04 6.84
CA LEU A 100 6.09 3.01 6.59
C LEU A 100 5.21 2.59 5.41
N LYS A 101 3.89 2.88 5.48
CA LYS A 101 2.91 2.58 4.41
C LYS A 101 2.09 3.76 3.92
N THR A 102 2.51 4.99 4.19
CA THR A 102 1.83 6.22 3.74
C THR A 102 2.49 6.79 2.49
N PRO A 103 1.73 7.45 1.60
CA PRO A 103 2.27 8.05 0.40
C PRO A 103 3.00 9.35 0.72
N TRP A 104 4.02 9.69 -0.06
CA TRP A 104 4.76 10.94 0.07
C TRP A 104 5.16 11.52 -1.28
N ALA A 105 5.17 12.85 -1.37
CA ALA A 105 5.66 13.55 -2.55
C ALA A 105 7.19 13.58 -2.57
N VAL A 106 7.78 13.31 -3.74
CA VAL A 106 9.19 13.55 -4.03
C VAL A 106 9.38 14.96 -4.56
N ASN A 107 8.47 15.38 -5.44
CA ASN A 107 8.33 16.74 -5.97
C ASN A 107 6.89 16.90 -6.49
N ASP A 108 6.59 18.03 -7.13
CA ASP A 108 5.24 18.33 -7.62
C ASP A 108 4.71 17.30 -8.63
N ASN A 109 5.56 16.56 -9.34
CA ASN A 109 5.18 15.64 -10.41
C ASN A 109 5.40 14.16 -10.09
N LEU A 110 6.07 13.83 -8.98
CA LEU A 110 6.37 12.46 -8.58
C LEU A 110 6.05 12.23 -7.11
N SER A 111 5.31 11.15 -6.84
CA SER A 111 5.08 10.64 -5.50
C SER A 111 5.46 9.16 -5.38
N TYR A 112 5.71 8.70 -4.17
CA TYR A 112 5.83 7.29 -3.84
C TYR A 112 4.68 6.86 -2.91
N GLY A 113 4.36 5.57 -2.90
CA GLY A 113 3.43 5.03 -1.92
C GLY A 113 3.24 3.52 -2.05
N PHE A 114 2.07 3.07 -1.62
CA PHE A 114 1.73 1.65 -1.50
C PHE A 114 0.30 1.44 -1.98
N ALA A 115 0.02 0.24 -2.47
CA ALA A 115 -1.31 -0.10 -2.96
C ALA A 115 -1.69 -1.54 -2.62
N ALA A 116 -3.00 -1.77 -2.51
CA ALA A 116 -3.57 -3.07 -2.79
C ALA A 116 -3.77 -3.20 -4.30
N VAL A 117 -3.42 -4.34 -4.88
CA VAL A 117 -3.41 -4.50 -6.34
C VAL A 117 -4.19 -5.75 -6.76
N ARG A 118 -4.91 -5.64 -7.87
CA ARG A 118 -5.52 -6.75 -8.59
C ARG A 118 -5.15 -6.64 -10.07
N ILE A 119 -4.26 -7.51 -10.53
CA ILE A 119 -3.75 -7.46 -11.90
C ILE A 119 -4.29 -8.63 -12.72
N ARG A 120 -4.77 -8.35 -13.94
CA ARG A 120 -5.33 -9.37 -14.82
C ARG A 120 -4.28 -10.41 -15.19
N GLY A 121 -4.63 -11.69 -15.07
CA GLY A 121 -3.78 -12.81 -15.47
C GLY A 121 -2.55 -13.01 -14.59
N SER A 122 -2.51 -12.38 -13.42
CA SER A 122 -1.40 -12.42 -12.48
C SER A 122 -1.86 -12.96 -11.12
N SER A 123 -0.95 -13.08 -10.17
CA SER A 123 -1.22 -13.64 -8.84
C SER A 123 -0.44 -12.92 -7.73
N GLU A 124 -0.78 -13.18 -6.46
CA GLU A 124 -0.02 -12.65 -5.31
C GLU A 124 1.47 -12.98 -5.40
N ALA A 125 1.81 -14.19 -5.87
CA ALA A 125 3.20 -14.61 -6.06
C ALA A 125 3.96 -13.73 -7.05
N SER A 126 3.24 -13.12 -8.00
CA SER A 126 3.80 -12.29 -9.05
C SER A 126 3.82 -10.81 -8.68
N TRP A 127 2.79 -10.27 -8.01
CA TRP A 127 2.72 -8.84 -7.69
C TRP A 127 3.21 -8.48 -6.30
N CYS A 128 3.21 -9.39 -5.32
CA CYS A 128 3.61 -9.02 -3.96
C CYS A 128 5.03 -8.47 -3.94
N CYS A 129 5.17 -7.31 -3.31
CA CYS A 129 6.39 -6.51 -3.19
C CYS A 129 6.93 -5.94 -4.51
N GLN A 130 6.25 -6.13 -5.64
CA GLN A 130 6.59 -5.48 -6.91
C GLN A 130 6.24 -3.99 -6.88
N CYS A 131 6.97 -3.21 -7.68
CA CYS A 131 6.74 -1.79 -7.84
C CYS A 131 6.15 -1.49 -9.22
N TYR A 132 5.22 -0.55 -9.27
CA TYR A 132 4.57 -0.11 -10.50
C TYR A 132 4.64 1.41 -10.59
N GLU A 133 4.99 1.95 -11.76
CA GLU A 133 4.85 3.36 -12.04
C GLU A 133 3.48 3.62 -12.65
N LEU A 134 2.71 4.46 -11.98
CA LEU A 134 1.40 4.90 -12.41
C LEU A 134 1.53 6.31 -12.95
N THR A 135 1.06 6.53 -14.17
CA THR A 135 0.85 7.89 -14.71
C THR A 135 -0.64 8.16 -14.73
N PHE A 136 -1.10 9.17 -13.99
CA PHE A 136 -2.52 9.53 -13.95
C PHE A 136 -2.96 10.12 -15.28
N THR A 137 -4.08 9.65 -15.82
CA THR A 137 -4.60 10.08 -17.13
C THR A 137 -5.85 10.95 -17.04
N ASN A 138 -6.40 11.15 -15.84
CA ASN A 138 -7.54 12.03 -15.59
C ASN A 138 -7.51 12.64 -14.18
N GLY A 139 -8.46 13.54 -13.92
CA GLY A 139 -8.61 14.21 -12.63
C GLY A 139 -7.50 15.24 -12.33
N PRO A 140 -7.48 15.80 -11.11
CA PRO A 140 -6.56 16.89 -10.74
C PRO A 140 -5.07 16.50 -10.78
N ALA A 141 -4.77 15.20 -10.77
CA ALA A 141 -3.41 14.68 -10.82
C ALA A 141 -2.97 14.25 -12.23
N ALA A 142 -3.77 14.51 -13.28
CA ALA A 142 -3.45 14.11 -14.64
C ALA A 142 -2.04 14.57 -15.06
N GLY A 143 -1.28 13.67 -15.68
CA GLY A 143 0.11 13.89 -16.08
C GLY A 143 1.14 13.66 -14.96
N LYS A 144 0.74 13.61 -13.69
CA LYS A 144 1.64 13.30 -12.57
C LYS A 144 1.89 11.80 -12.47
N LYS A 145 3.00 11.44 -11.84
CA LYS A 145 3.45 10.07 -11.64
C LYS A 145 3.41 9.67 -10.17
N MET A 146 3.08 8.41 -9.92
CA MET A 146 3.19 7.79 -8.61
C MET A 146 3.79 6.40 -8.75
N ILE A 147 4.89 6.14 -8.05
CA ILE A 147 5.47 4.79 -7.99
C ILE A 147 4.95 4.12 -6.71
N VAL A 148 4.28 2.98 -6.86
CA VAL A 148 3.66 2.25 -5.75
C VAL A 148 4.25 0.86 -5.60
N GLN A 149 4.49 0.45 -4.36
CA GLN A 149 4.74 -0.96 -4.05
C GLN A 149 3.42 -1.69 -3.76
N ALA A 150 3.19 -2.82 -4.42
CA ALA A 150 2.08 -3.71 -4.13
C ALA A 150 2.34 -4.44 -2.80
N THR A 151 1.52 -4.13 -1.79
CA THR A 151 1.66 -4.72 -0.46
C THR A 151 0.47 -5.57 -0.06
N ASN A 152 -0.66 -5.39 -0.72
CA ASN A 152 -1.89 -6.09 -0.44
C ASN A 152 -2.57 -6.52 -1.73
N THR A 153 -3.55 -7.40 -1.61
CA THR A 153 -4.44 -7.77 -2.71
C THR A 153 -5.81 -7.16 -2.49
N GLY A 154 -6.33 -6.46 -3.49
CA GLY A 154 -7.71 -5.98 -3.47
C GLY A 154 -8.64 -7.05 -4.05
N GLY A 155 -9.11 -7.97 -3.20
CA GLY A 155 -9.88 -9.14 -3.64
C GLY A 155 -11.23 -8.81 -4.28
N ASP A 156 -11.80 -7.66 -3.93
CA ASP A 156 -13.06 -7.08 -4.43
C ASP A 156 -12.88 -6.17 -5.66
N LEU A 157 -11.65 -5.96 -6.09
CA LEU A 157 -11.34 -5.01 -7.15
C LEU A 157 -11.46 -5.64 -8.55
N GLY A 158 -11.77 -4.78 -9.52
CA GLY A 158 -11.73 -5.15 -10.93
C GLY A 158 -10.32 -5.46 -11.43
N ASN A 159 -10.22 -5.92 -12.68
CA ASN A 159 -8.92 -6.14 -13.32
C ASN A 159 -8.13 -4.84 -13.46
N ASN A 160 -6.82 -4.91 -13.19
CA ASN A 160 -5.87 -3.79 -13.25
C ASN A 160 -6.25 -2.62 -12.34
N HIS A 161 -6.59 -2.93 -11.09
CA HIS A 161 -7.00 -1.95 -10.10
C HIS A 161 -5.90 -1.79 -9.05
N PHE A 162 -5.58 -0.53 -8.75
CA PHE A 162 -4.67 -0.11 -7.69
C PHE A 162 -5.43 0.68 -6.62
N ASP A 163 -5.71 0.06 -5.48
CA ASP A 163 -6.31 0.77 -4.35
C ASP A 163 -5.20 1.41 -3.51
N LEU A 164 -5.07 2.72 -3.62
CA LEU A 164 -3.95 3.46 -3.03
C LEU A 164 -4.12 3.52 -1.51
N MET A 165 -3.08 3.13 -0.76
CA MET A 165 -3.09 3.21 0.70
C MET A 165 -2.96 4.68 1.13
N ILE A 166 -4.07 5.31 1.51
CA ILE A 166 -4.13 6.71 1.91
C ILE A 166 -4.91 6.78 3.23
N PRO A 167 -4.28 7.09 4.37
CA PRO A 167 -4.99 7.30 5.63
C PRO A 167 -6.17 8.27 5.47
N GLY A 168 -7.34 7.86 5.97
CA GLY A 168 -8.58 8.60 5.77
C GLY A 168 -9.24 8.42 4.40
N GLY A 169 -8.75 7.53 3.53
CA GLY A 169 -9.34 7.20 2.23
C GLY A 169 -10.61 6.33 2.29
N GLY A 170 -10.96 5.85 3.49
CA GLY A 170 -12.09 4.95 3.73
C GLY A 170 -11.61 3.55 4.08
N VAL A 171 -12.29 2.89 5.02
CA VAL A 171 -11.93 1.55 5.51
C VAL A 171 -12.45 0.42 4.59
N GLY A 172 -13.33 0.75 3.66
CA GLY A 172 -13.90 -0.22 2.73
C GLY A 172 -14.63 -1.36 3.42
N ALA A 173 -14.45 -2.59 2.91
CA ALA A 173 -15.11 -3.77 3.45
C ALA A 173 -14.69 -4.07 4.90
N PHE A 174 -13.45 -3.77 5.29
CA PHE A 174 -12.83 -4.22 6.54
C PHE A 174 -12.69 -3.11 7.59
N GLY A 175 -13.82 -2.60 8.09
CA GLY A 175 -13.85 -1.57 9.14
C GLY A 175 -13.26 -1.99 10.50
N GLY A 176 -13.14 -3.29 10.76
CA GLY A 176 -12.70 -3.82 12.05
C GLY A 176 -11.26 -3.49 12.41
N GLY A 177 -10.36 -3.33 11.42
CA GLY A 177 -8.95 -3.07 11.67
C GLY A 177 -8.73 -1.73 12.35
N CYS A 178 -9.20 -0.65 11.73
CA CYS A 178 -9.05 0.68 12.32
C CYS A 178 -9.86 0.84 13.60
N ALA A 179 -11.05 0.22 13.70
CA ALA A 179 -11.80 0.19 14.94
C ALA A 179 -11.01 -0.46 16.08
N ALA A 180 -10.35 -1.59 15.83
CA ALA A 180 -9.50 -2.25 16.81
C ALA A 180 -8.22 -1.46 17.12
N GLN A 181 -7.59 -0.82 16.12
CA GLN A 181 -6.31 -0.12 16.28
C GLN A 181 -6.45 1.25 16.96
N TYR A 182 -7.42 2.06 16.52
CA TYR A 182 -7.56 3.47 16.88
C TYR A 182 -8.85 3.78 17.64
N SER A 183 -9.69 2.78 17.92
CA SER A 183 -10.98 2.96 18.59
C SER A 183 -11.91 3.90 17.83
N VAL A 184 -11.88 3.83 16.49
CA VAL A 184 -12.79 4.58 15.60
C VAL A 184 -14.03 3.77 15.24
N PRO A 185 -15.10 4.38 14.74
CA PRO A 185 -16.25 3.64 14.22
C PRO A 185 -15.87 2.63 13.14
N LEU A 186 -16.70 1.61 12.91
CA LEU A 186 -16.52 0.63 11.82
C LEU A 186 -16.56 1.27 10.41
N THR A 187 -17.02 2.51 10.29
CA THR A 187 -16.96 3.30 9.05
C THR A 187 -15.62 4.03 8.87
N GLY A 188 -14.74 4.00 9.87
CA GLY A 188 -13.51 4.79 9.92
C GLY A 188 -13.75 6.24 10.32
N TRP A 189 -12.84 7.13 9.90
CA TRP A 189 -12.87 8.57 10.20
C TRP A 189 -13.86 9.38 9.35
N GLY A 190 -14.56 8.76 8.40
CA GLY A 190 -15.48 9.41 7.49
C GLY A 190 -16.43 8.40 6.85
N ALA A 191 -16.75 8.60 5.57
CA ALA A 191 -17.53 7.64 4.81
C ALA A 191 -16.77 6.30 4.69
N ARG A 192 -17.49 5.18 4.82
CA ARG A 192 -16.91 3.82 4.73
C ARG A 192 -16.08 3.63 3.46
N TYR A 193 -16.60 4.11 2.34
CA TYR A 193 -15.91 4.18 1.05
C TYR A 193 -15.67 5.64 0.70
N GLY A 194 -14.42 6.00 0.40
CA GLY A 194 -14.03 7.37 0.05
C GLY A 194 -13.56 8.22 1.23
N GLY A 195 -13.93 7.85 2.46
CA GLY A 195 -13.30 8.35 3.68
C GLY A 195 -13.71 9.76 4.06
N VAL A 196 -12.74 10.55 4.55
CA VAL A 196 -12.97 11.94 4.99
C VAL A 196 -13.30 12.84 3.80
N SER A 197 -14.16 13.83 4.03
CA SER A 197 -14.49 14.90 3.09
C SER A 197 -14.24 16.27 3.71
N LYS A 198 -14.03 17.28 2.88
CA LYS A 198 -14.04 18.69 3.31
C LYS A 198 -15.47 19.18 3.44
#